data_AF-V5GD85-F1
#
_entry.id   AF-V5GD85-F1
#
_cell.length_a   1.000
_cell.length_b   1.000
_cell.length_c   1.000
_cell.angle_alpha   90.00
_cell.angle_beta   90.00
_cell.angle_gamma   90.00
#
_symmetry.space_group_name_H-M   'P 1'
#
loop_
_entity.id
_entity.type
_entity.pdbx_description
1 polymer ?
#
loop_
_entity_poly.entity_id
_entity_poly.type
_entity_poly.pdbx_seq_one_letter_code
_entity_poly.pdbx_strand_id
1 'polypeptide(L)'
;MEDTRKRKNERHPRENANIFSSLFFCWTIPTFLKGYKRDLDEDDLYGSLKDHDSHRLGIKLEDAWVQENKIDKPSLTRAIWRVFGKEICCYGIVLFTIEFGTKLAQPLLLAKLMQYYVPNQTVSKNDAIMYGSLIILASFINALLGHNYAMGIQHLGMKIRVACTSLIYKKSLRISKSATVAFNTGKIINMLANDLGRFDNIFLSFHNI
;
A
#
# COMPACT_ATOMS: atom_id res chain seq x y z
N MET A 1 -5.20 -23.92 -29.49
CA MET A 1 -4.27 -23.06 -28.73
C MET A 1 -4.69 -21.58 -28.84
N GLU A 2 -6.01 -21.31 -28.85
CA GLU A 2 -6.58 -20.05 -29.34
C GLU A 2 -7.64 -19.46 -28.38
N ASP A 3 -7.59 -19.81 -27.09
CA ASP A 3 -8.65 -19.46 -26.13
C ASP A 3 -8.17 -18.64 -24.91
N THR A 4 -6.95 -18.12 -24.94
CA THR A 4 -6.43 -17.23 -23.88
C THR A 4 -6.53 -15.74 -24.23
N ARG A 5 -7.00 -15.38 -25.42
CA ARG A 5 -7.04 -13.98 -25.92
C ARG A 5 -8.32 -13.20 -25.61
N LYS A 6 -9.35 -13.82 -25.03
CA LYS A 6 -10.61 -13.15 -24.66
C LYS A 6 -10.80 -13.00 -23.14
N ARG A 7 -9.74 -12.72 -22.37
CA ARG A 7 -9.95 -12.11 -21.05
C ARG A 7 -10.52 -10.72 -21.30
N LYS A 8 -11.81 -10.54 -21.10
CA LYS A 8 -12.50 -9.26 -21.21
C LYS A 8 -11.84 -8.34 -20.17
N ASN A 9 -10.92 -7.51 -20.63
CA ASN A 9 -10.10 -6.63 -19.81
C ASN A 9 -10.97 -5.45 -19.36
N GLU A 10 -12.03 -5.73 -18.60
CA GLU A 10 -12.87 -4.70 -18.03
C GLU A 10 -11.97 -3.84 -17.13
N ARG A 11 -11.93 -2.54 -17.46
CA ARG A 11 -11.06 -1.60 -16.76
C ARG A 11 -11.41 -1.61 -15.30
N HIS A 12 -10.38 -1.56 -14.46
CA HIS A 12 -10.57 -1.56 -13.02
C HIS A 12 -11.46 -0.37 -12.61
N PRO A 13 -12.54 -0.59 -11.82
CA PRO A 13 -13.55 0.43 -11.51
C PRO A 13 -12.96 1.65 -10.79
N ARG A 14 -11.85 1.46 -10.06
CA ARG A 14 -11.05 2.55 -9.48
C ARG A 14 -10.53 3.57 -10.50
N GLU A 15 -10.26 3.18 -11.75
CA GLU A 15 -9.76 4.12 -12.77
C GLU A 15 -10.78 5.18 -13.16
N ASN A 16 -12.08 4.85 -13.09
CA ASN A 16 -13.17 5.77 -13.41
C ASN A 16 -13.82 6.36 -12.15
N ALA A 17 -13.32 6.04 -10.96
CA ALA A 17 -13.93 6.46 -9.71
C ALA A 17 -13.61 7.92 -9.37
N ASN A 18 -14.65 8.67 -9.02
CA ASN A 18 -14.51 10.05 -8.52
C ASN A 18 -13.73 10.06 -7.19
N ILE A 19 -13.16 11.21 -6.81
CA ILE A 19 -12.34 11.35 -5.60
C ILE A 19 -13.07 10.84 -4.35
N PHE A 20 -14.36 11.20 -4.17
CA PHE A 20 -15.17 10.69 -3.04
C PHE A 20 -15.38 9.18 -3.11
N SER A 21 -15.67 8.64 -4.29
CA SER A 21 -15.83 7.19 -4.46
C SER A 21 -14.52 6.44 -4.18
N SER A 22 -13.37 7.03 -4.51
CA SER A 22 -12.06 6.46 -4.18
C SER A 22 -11.79 6.54 -2.69
N LEU A 23 -12.08 7.69 -2.07
CA LEU A 23 -11.80 7.98 -0.66
C LEU A 23 -12.60 7.09 0.30
N PHE A 24 -13.87 6.84 -0.02
CA PHE A 24 -14.77 5.97 0.73
C PHE A 24 -14.81 4.53 0.21
N PHE A 25 -13.95 4.19 -0.75
CA PHE A 25 -13.91 2.87 -1.39
C PHE A 25 -15.24 2.40 -2.00
N CYS A 26 -16.16 3.31 -2.33
CA CYS A 26 -17.48 2.97 -2.87
C CYS A 26 -17.41 2.21 -4.20
N TRP A 27 -16.31 2.35 -4.94
CA TRP A 27 -16.06 1.61 -6.19
C TRP A 27 -15.98 0.09 -5.98
N THR A 28 -15.77 -0.39 -4.75
CA THR A 28 -15.73 -1.83 -4.40
C THR A 28 -17.11 -2.43 -4.15
N ILE A 29 -18.12 -1.59 -3.83
CA ILE A 29 -19.47 -2.02 -3.45
C ILE A 29 -20.11 -2.94 -4.50
N PRO A 30 -20.04 -2.66 -5.83
CA PRO A 30 -20.62 -3.55 -6.83
C PRO A 30 -20.02 -4.95 -6.80
N THR A 31 -18.71 -5.08 -6.57
CA THR A 31 -18.01 -6.36 -6.47
C THR A 31 -18.49 -7.14 -5.23
N PHE A 32 -18.60 -6.47 -4.08
CA PHE A 32 -19.10 -7.11 -2.86
C PHE A 32 -20.57 -7.56 -2.99
N LEU A 33 -21.42 -6.73 -3.58
CA LEU A 33 -22.82 -7.10 -3.83
C LEU A 33 -22.95 -8.28 -4.80
N LYS A 34 -22.04 -8.37 -5.78
CA LYS A 34 -21.99 -9.51 -6.70
C LYS A 34 -21.59 -10.79 -5.95
N GLY A 35 -20.55 -10.73 -5.13
CA GLY A 35 -20.08 -11.83 -4.27
C GLY A 35 -21.08 -12.24 -3.18
N TYR A 36 -21.94 -11.33 -2.74
CA TYR A 36 -23.04 -11.65 -1.82
C TYR A 36 -24.17 -12.45 -2.52
N LYS A 37 -24.42 -12.17 -3.80
CA LYS A 37 -25.51 -12.80 -4.56
C LYS A 37 -25.11 -14.15 -5.15
N ARG A 38 -23.85 -14.33 -5.52
CA ARG A 38 -23.29 -15.57 -6.05
C ARG A 38 -21.80 -15.63 -5.81
N ASP A 39 -21.24 -16.82 -5.87
CA ASP A 39 -19.79 -17.00 -5.86
C ASP A 39 -19.14 -16.28 -7.05
N LEU A 40 -17.96 -15.69 -6.78
CA LEU A 40 -17.17 -14.95 -7.77
C LEU A 40 -16.27 -15.92 -8.53
N ASP A 41 -16.31 -15.82 -9.86
CA ASP A 41 -15.43 -16.57 -10.75
C ASP A 41 -14.25 -15.70 -11.24
N GLU A 42 -13.24 -16.32 -11.86
CA GLU A 42 -12.08 -15.59 -12.43
C GLU A 42 -12.49 -14.52 -13.45
N ASP A 43 -13.56 -14.78 -14.20
CA ASP A 43 -14.10 -13.86 -15.21
C ASP A 43 -14.76 -12.61 -14.60
N ASP A 44 -15.05 -12.62 -13.30
CA ASP A 44 -15.63 -11.49 -12.58
C ASP A 44 -14.55 -10.52 -12.06
N LEU A 45 -13.28 -10.89 -12.17
CA LEU A 45 -12.16 -10.07 -11.72
C LEU A 45 -11.76 -9.05 -12.79
N TYR A 46 -11.56 -7.81 -12.35
CA TYR A 46 -11.07 -6.75 -13.22
C TYR A 46 -9.59 -6.94 -13.56
N GLY A 47 -9.17 -6.33 -14.67
CA GLY A 47 -7.76 -6.20 -14.99
C GLY A 47 -6.99 -5.42 -13.91
N SER A 48 -5.67 -5.60 -13.86
CA SER A 48 -4.82 -4.82 -12.96
C SER A 48 -4.90 -3.33 -13.28
N LEU A 49 -4.70 -2.48 -12.26
CA LEU A 49 -4.48 -1.06 -12.52
C LEU A 49 -3.24 -0.88 -13.39
N LYS A 50 -3.25 0.10 -14.30
CA LYS A 50 -2.08 0.45 -15.12
C LYS A 50 -0.80 0.68 -14.29
N ASP A 51 -0.97 1.15 -13.06
CA ASP A 51 0.13 1.38 -12.12
C ASP A 51 0.73 0.11 -11.52
N HIS A 52 0.05 -1.02 -11.65
CA HIS A 52 0.46 -2.32 -11.17
C HIS A 52 0.90 -3.26 -12.30
N ASP A 53 1.09 -2.74 -13.51
CA ASP A 53 1.55 -3.52 -14.65
C ASP A 53 2.95 -4.10 -14.40
N SER A 54 3.06 -5.43 -14.49
CA SER A 54 4.28 -6.16 -14.14
C SER A 54 5.43 -5.88 -15.10
N HIS A 55 5.12 -5.70 -16.38
CA HIS A 55 6.12 -5.39 -17.39
C HIS A 55 6.76 -4.02 -17.13
N ARG A 56 5.93 -2.99 -16.90
CA ARG A 56 6.40 -1.63 -16.63
C ARG A 56 7.18 -1.53 -15.32
N LEU A 57 6.69 -2.15 -14.24
CA LEU A 57 7.38 -2.17 -12.95
C LEU A 57 8.70 -2.96 -13.03
N GLY A 58 8.70 -4.08 -13.73
CA GLY A 58 9.89 -4.90 -13.96
C GLY A 58 10.99 -4.15 -14.71
N ILE A 59 10.66 -3.44 -15.78
CA ILE A 59 11.63 -2.61 -16.53
C ILE A 59 12.21 -1.51 -15.64
N LYS A 60 11.38 -0.77 -14.91
CA LYS A 60 11.86 0.31 -14.03
C LYS A 60 12.89 -0.18 -13.01
N LEU A 61 12.64 -1.34 -12.39
CA LEU A 61 13.57 -1.91 -11.43
C LEU A 61 14.80 -2.53 -12.10
N GLU A 62 14.65 -3.15 -13.27
CA GLU A 62 15.78 -3.66 -14.06
C GLU A 62 16.75 -2.54 -14.46
N ASP A 63 16.23 -1.42 -14.96
CA ASP A 63 17.05 -0.25 -15.31
C ASP A 63 17.80 0.29 -14.09
N ALA A 64 17.10 0.42 -12.96
CA ALA A 64 17.71 0.87 -11.70
C ALA A 64 18.79 -0.10 -11.21
N TRP A 65 18.57 -1.40 -11.38
CA TRP A 65 19.52 -2.46 -11.03
C TRP A 65 20.76 -2.44 -11.92
N VAL A 66 20.60 -2.22 -13.24
CA VAL A 66 21.72 -2.11 -14.18
C VAL A 66 22.65 -0.95 -13.81
N GLN A 67 22.10 0.20 -13.38
CA GLN A 67 22.92 1.31 -12.89
C GLN A 67 23.59 0.99 -11.56
N GLU A 68 22.88 0.31 -10.66
CA GLU A 68 23.42 -0.09 -9.36
C GLU A 68 24.58 -1.10 -9.49
N ASN A 69 24.50 -1.99 -10.46
CA ASN A 69 25.50 -3.03 -10.71
C ASN A 69 26.84 -2.49 -11.25
N LYS A 70 26.92 -1.18 -11.54
CA LYS A 70 28.18 -0.48 -11.89
C LYS A 70 28.94 0.01 -10.66
N ILE A 71 28.31 -0.01 -9.49
CA ILE A 71 28.90 0.42 -8.22
C ILE A 71 29.64 -0.77 -7.60
N ASP A 72 30.77 -0.52 -6.94
CA ASP A 72 31.64 -1.54 -6.31
C ASP A 72 30.87 -2.51 -5.38
N LYS A 73 29.83 -2.01 -4.70
CA LYS A 73 28.95 -2.80 -3.82
C LYS A 73 27.48 -2.57 -4.20
N PRO A 74 26.92 -3.36 -5.14
CA PRO A 74 25.54 -3.20 -5.56
C PRO A 74 24.57 -3.64 -4.45
N SER A 75 23.50 -2.87 -4.26
CA SER A 75 22.45 -3.19 -3.29
C SER A 75 21.05 -3.11 -3.90
N LEU A 76 20.28 -4.19 -3.75
CA LEU A 76 18.89 -4.23 -4.23
C LEU A 76 18.01 -3.22 -3.48
N THR A 77 18.27 -2.98 -2.20
CA THR A 77 17.51 -2.00 -1.41
C THR A 77 17.70 -0.59 -1.97
N ARG A 78 18.91 -0.25 -2.43
CA ARG A 78 19.19 1.05 -3.07
C ARG A 78 18.50 1.17 -4.43
N ALA A 79 18.48 0.09 -5.22
CA ALA A 79 17.73 0.07 -6.47
C ALA A 79 16.22 0.23 -6.26
N ILE A 80 15.65 -0.46 -5.26
CA ILE A 80 14.24 -0.29 -4.85
C ILE A 80 13.97 1.15 -4.41
N TRP A 81 14.85 1.74 -3.58
CA TRP A 81 14.70 3.12 -3.13
C TRP A 81 14.78 4.13 -4.29
N ARG A 82 15.62 3.88 -5.30
CA ARG A 82 15.71 4.71 -6.50
C ARG A 82 14.39 4.75 -7.29
N VAL A 83 13.65 3.63 -7.33
CA VAL A 83 12.38 3.52 -8.06
C VAL A 83 11.19 3.99 -7.23
N PHE A 84 11.10 3.54 -5.97
CA PHE A 84 9.91 3.69 -5.13
C PHE A 84 10.08 4.71 -3.99
N GLY A 85 11.28 5.25 -3.78
CA GLY A 85 11.59 6.13 -2.66
C GLY A 85 10.71 7.38 -2.57
N LYS A 86 10.29 7.95 -3.71
CA LYS A 86 9.35 9.09 -3.72
C LYS A 86 7.98 8.70 -3.17
N GLU A 87 7.45 7.55 -3.58
CA GLU A 87 6.17 7.03 -3.06
C GLU A 87 6.30 6.70 -1.56
N ILE A 88 7.40 6.05 -1.16
CA ILE A 88 7.70 5.73 0.25
C ILE A 88 7.73 7.01 1.11
N CYS A 89 8.48 8.04 0.69
CA CYS A 89 8.57 9.30 1.42
C CYS A 89 7.22 10.01 1.50
N CYS A 90 6.44 10.01 0.43
CA CYS A 90 5.11 10.62 0.42
C CYS A 90 4.18 9.96 1.44
N TYR A 91 4.13 8.62 1.46
CA TYR A 91 3.36 7.89 2.47
C TYR A 91 3.90 8.11 3.89
N GLY A 92 5.23 8.24 4.07
CA GLY A 92 5.83 8.60 5.36
C GLY A 92 5.38 9.96 5.90
N ILE A 93 5.25 10.97 5.03
CA ILE A 93 4.73 12.30 5.41
C ILE A 93 3.25 12.23 5.81
N VAL A 94 2.45 11.46 5.06
CA VAL A 94 1.03 11.22 5.38
C VAL A 94 0.91 10.55 6.75
N LEU A 95 1.72 9.52 7.01
CA LEU A 95 1.76 8.81 8.28
C LEU A 95 2.13 9.74 9.44
N PHE A 96 3.17 10.55 9.27
CA PHE A 96 3.57 11.56 10.25
C PHE A 96 2.41 12.51 10.57
N THR A 97 1.66 12.94 9.56
CA THR A 97 0.51 13.83 9.75
C THR A 97 -0.63 13.13 10.50
N ILE A 98 -0.86 11.84 10.26
CA ILE A 98 -1.87 11.06 10.99
C ILE A 98 -1.47 10.93 12.46
N GLU A 99 -0.25 10.47 12.74
CA GLU A 99 0.24 10.27 14.11
C GLU A 99 0.30 11.58 14.90
N PHE A 100 1.01 12.57 14.38
CA PHE A 100 1.25 13.81 15.11
C PHE A 100 0.08 14.80 15.01
N GLY A 101 -0.63 14.83 13.88
CA GLY A 101 -1.73 15.76 13.67
C GLY A 101 -3.03 15.30 14.32
N THR A 102 -3.43 14.03 14.11
CA THR A 102 -4.74 13.56 14.59
C THR A 102 -4.67 12.84 15.93
N LYS A 103 -3.76 11.88 16.10
CA LYS A 103 -3.73 11.05 17.32
C LYS A 103 -3.23 11.82 18.55
N LEU A 104 -2.27 12.74 18.40
CA LEU A 104 -1.84 13.60 19.51
C LEU A 104 -2.85 14.68 19.87
N ALA A 105 -3.66 15.15 18.91
CA ALA A 105 -4.68 16.16 19.18
C ALA A 105 -5.82 15.62 20.05
N GLN A 106 -6.20 14.35 19.88
CA GLN A 106 -7.30 13.72 20.64
C GLN A 106 -7.13 13.78 22.17
N PRO A 107 -6.01 13.34 22.79
CA PRO A 107 -5.85 13.41 24.24
C PRO A 107 -5.77 14.85 24.76
N LEU A 108 -5.22 15.79 23.99
CA LEU A 108 -5.20 17.21 24.37
C LEU A 108 -6.59 17.82 24.39
N LEU A 109 -7.39 17.56 23.35
CA LEU A 109 -8.79 17.99 23.27
C LEU A 109 -9.63 17.32 24.36
N LEU A 110 -9.38 16.04 24.64
CA LEU A 110 -10.06 15.31 25.73
C LEU A 110 -9.70 15.90 27.10
N ALA A 111 -8.42 16.23 27.34
CA ALA A 111 -8.01 16.88 28.58
C ALA A 111 -8.71 18.24 28.76
N LYS A 112 -8.85 19.03 27.68
CA LYS A 112 -9.61 20.30 27.69
C LYS A 112 -11.10 20.09 27.93
N LEU A 113 -11.69 19.05 27.35
CA LEU A 113 -13.08 18.67 27.62
C LEU A 113 -13.27 18.26 29.08
N MET A 114 -12.32 17.52 29.66
CA MET A 114 -12.40 17.09 31.06
C MET A 114 -12.37 18.25 32.06
N GLN A 115 -11.73 19.37 31.72
CA GLN A 115 -11.72 20.57 32.58
C GLN A 115 -13.12 21.13 32.84
N TYR A 116 -14.06 20.92 31.93
CA TYR A 116 -15.46 21.32 32.12
C TYR A 116 -16.15 20.57 33.28
N TYR A 117 -15.69 19.37 33.61
CA TYR A 117 -16.29 18.54 34.66
C TYR A 117 -15.65 18.74 36.05
N VAL A 118 -14.66 19.62 36.17
CA VAL A 118 -13.99 19.93 37.44
C VAL A 118 -14.81 20.99 38.22
N PRO A 119 -14.94 20.90 39.56
CA PRO A 119 -15.58 21.94 40.35
C PRO A 119 -14.88 23.32 40.20
N ASN A 120 -15.64 24.42 40.19
CA ASN A 120 -15.14 25.80 40.04
C ASN A 120 -14.38 26.10 38.74
N GLN A 121 -14.68 25.37 37.67
CA GLN A 121 -14.06 25.53 36.36
C GLN A 121 -14.59 26.77 35.60
N THR A 122 -13.78 27.29 34.67
CA THR A 122 -14.06 28.52 33.90
C THR A 122 -14.44 28.29 32.43
N VAL A 123 -14.45 27.03 31.98
CA VAL A 123 -14.80 26.59 30.63
C VAL A 123 -16.31 26.69 30.41
N SER A 124 -16.70 27.33 29.31
CA SER A 124 -18.10 27.46 28.94
C SER A 124 -18.65 26.14 28.40
N LYS A 125 -19.97 25.94 28.50
CA LYS A 125 -20.68 24.81 27.86
C LYS A 125 -20.42 24.79 26.34
N ASN A 126 -20.32 25.96 25.70
CA ASN A 126 -20.05 26.06 24.27
C ASN A 126 -18.65 25.54 23.92
N ASP A 127 -17.65 25.83 24.76
CA ASP A 127 -16.28 25.35 24.57
C ASP A 127 -16.22 23.83 24.74
N ALA A 128 -16.94 23.28 25.73
CA ALA A 128 -17.04 21.84 25.94
C ALA A 128 -17.67 21.13 24.73
N ILE A 129 -18.77 21.67 24.17
CA ILE A 129 -19.39 21.14 22.95
C ILE A 129 -18.45 21.23 21.76
N MET A 130 -17.70 22.33 21.62
CA MET A 130 -16.70 22.50 20.58
C MET A 130 -15.58 21.46 20.69
N TYR A 131 -15.01 21.25 21.88
CA TYR A 131 -13.98 20.22 22.10
C TYR A 131 -14.51 18.82 21.79
N GLY A 132 -15.71 18.47 22.25
CA GLY A 132 -16.36 17.20 21.91
C GLY A 132 -16.54 17.02 20.40
N SER A 133 -17.00 18.06 19.70
CA SER A 133 -17.18 18.03 18.24
C SER A 133 -15.85 17.87 17.50
N LEU A 134 -14.80 18.55 17.95
CA LEU A 134 -13.45 18.42 17.40
C LEU A 134 -12.87 17.01 17.61
N ILE A 135 -13.14 16.36 18.74
CA ILE A 135 -12.73 14.97 18.99
C ILE A 135 -13.41 14.02 18.00
N ILE A 136 -14.72 14.18 17.77
CA ILE A 136 -15.47 13.37 16.80
C ILE A 136 -14.91 13.59 15.39
N LEU A 137 -14.71 14.84 14.99
CA LEU A 137 -14.15 15.19 13.69
C LEU A 137 -12.73 14.64 13.50
N ALA A 138 -11.85 14.79 14.51
CA ALA A 138 -10.50 14.24 14.49
C ALA A 138 -10.50 12.72 14.36
N SER A 139 -11.43 12.03 15.04
CA SER A 139 -11.59 10.58 14.95
C SER A 139 -12.02 10.14 13.55
N PHE A 140 -12.97 10.87 12.95
CA PHE A 140 -13.43 10.62 11.58
C PHE A 140 -12.30 10.83 10.55
N ILE A 141 -11.55 11.93 10.66
CA ILE A 141 -10.41 12.22 9.78
C ILE A 141 -9.32 11.15 9.95
N ASN A 142 -9.01 10.76 11.18
CA ASN A 142 -8.02 9.71 11.46
C ASN A 142 -8.43 8.37 10.82
N ALA A 143 -9.71 7.97 10.92
CA ALA A 143 -10.20 6.75 10.28
C ALA A 143 -10.09 6.84 8.74
N LEU A 144 -10.53 7.96 8.17
CA LEU A 144 -10.51 8.19 6.73
C LEU A 144 -9.08 8.15 6.16
N LEU A 145 -8.16 8.87 6.78
CA LEU A 145 -6.75 8.90 6.37
C LEU A 145 -6.05 7.57 6.65
N GLY A 146 -6.32 6.94 7.79
CA GLY A 146 -5.74 5.67 8.19
C GLY A 146 -6.04 4.54 7.21
N HIS A 147 -7.29 4.40 6.78
CA HIS A 147 -7.67 3.38 5.78
C HIS A 147 -7.07 3.67 4.39
N ASN A 148 -7.06 4.92 3.96
CA ASN A 148 -6.45 5.31 2.68
C ASN A 148 -4.93 5.09 2.69
N TYR A 149 -4.26 5.42 3.80
CA TYR A 149 -2.85 5.15 4.02
C TYR A 149 -2.56 3.64 3.98
N ALA A 150 -3.33 2.83 4.72
CA ALA A 150 -3.15 1.38 4.76
C ALA A 150 -3.28 0.76 3.35
N MET A 151 -4.31 1.13 2.59
CA MET A 151 -4.45 0.66 1.20
C MET A 151 -3.28 1.11 0.32
N GLY A 152 -2.83 2.35 0.47
CA GLY A 152 -1.71 2.90 -0.30
C GLY A 152 -0.41 2.15 -0.04
N ILE A 153 -0.09 1.86 1.22
CA ILE A 153 1.08 1.07 1.59
C ILE A 153 1.00 -0.37 1.08
N GLN A 154 -0.18 -1.01 1.15
CA GLN A 154 -0.38 -2.34 0.57
C GLN A 154 -0.13 -2.36 -0.94
N HIS A 155 -0.64 -1.34 -1.65
CA HIS A 155 -0.37 -1.17 -3.08
C HIS A 155 1.14 -1.01 -3.36
N LEU A 156 1.85 -0.22 -2.55
CA LEU A 156 3.28 0.00 -2.69
C LEU A 156 4.09 -1.28 -2.45
N GLY A 157 3.78 -2.03 -1.39
CA GLY A 157 4.37 -3.34 -1.11
C GLY A 157 4.18 -4.30 -2.29
N MET A 158 2.96 -4.38 -2.81
CA MET A 158 2.64 -5.20 -3.98
C MET A 158 3.42 -4.78 -5.23
N LYS A 159 3.55 -3.48 -5.52
CA LYS A 159 4.35 -2.98 -6.65
C LYS A 159 5.82 -3.41 -6.53
N ILE A 160 6.40 -3.29 -5.34
CA ILE A 160 7.79 -3.71 -5.06
C ILE A 160 7.92 -5.22 -5.27
N ARG A 161 7.02 -6.01 -4.72
CA ARG A 161 6.98 -7.48 -4.88
C ARG A 161 6.89 -7.89 -6.35
N VAL A 162 6.00 -7.28 -7.14
CA VAL A 162 5.86 -7.55 -8.58
C VAL A 162 7.15 -7.20 -9.33
N ALA A 163 7.74 -6.03 -9.05
CA ALA A 163 8.98 -5.60 -9.69
C ALA A 163 10.15 -6.55 -9.39
N CYS A 164 10.35 -6.91 -8.11
CA CYS A 164 11.37 -7.85 -7.67
C CYS A 164 11.17 -9.23 -8.29
N THR A 165 9.94 -9.73 -8.31
CA THR A 165 9.60 -11.02 -8.94
C THR A 165 9.97 -11.02 -10.42
N SER A 166 9.61 -9.96 -11.15
CA SER A 166 9.98 -9.82 -12.57
C SER A 166 11.49 -9.80 -12.77
N LEU A 167 12.23 -9.09 -11.92
CA LEU A 167 13.70 -9.01 -12.01
C LEU A 167 14.36 -10.36 -11.75
N ILE A 168 13.93 -11.05 -10.69
CA ILE A 168 14.45 -12.38 -10.31
C ILE A 168 14.15 -13.41 -11.41
N TYR A 169 12.93 -13.40 -11.96
CA TYR A 169 12.55 -14.28 -13.06
C TYR A 169 13.39 -14.05 -14.32
N LYS A 170 13.59 -12.79 -14.74
CA LYS A 170 14.47 -12.48 -15.87
C LYS A 170 15.92 -12.91 -15.61
N LYS A 171 16.40 -12.73 -14.38
CA LYS A 171 17.75 -13.14 -14.00
C LYS A 171 17.89 -14.66 -14.02
N SER A 172 16.94 -15.41 -13.46
CA SER A 172 16.98 -16.88 -13.40
C SER A 172 17.05 -17.53 -14.78
N LEU A 173 16.35 -16.97 -15.77
CA LEU A 173 16.43 -17.41 -17.17
C LEU A 173 17.80 -17.20 -17.82
N ARG A 174 18.67 -16.39 -17.23
CA ARG A 174 20.02 -16.04 -17.74
C ARG A 174 21.16 -16.63 -16.90
N ILE A 175 20.86 -17.44 -15.87
CA ILE A 175 21.88 -18.05 -14.99
C ILE A 175 22.60 -19.19 -15.73
N SER A 176 23.91 -19.32 -15.51
CA SER A 176 24.71 -20.42 -16.07
C SER A 176 24.35 -21.78 -15.44
N LYS A 177 24.65 -22.88 -16.14
CA LYS A 177 24.41 -24.24 -15.63
C LYS A 177 25.10 -24.49 -14.27
N SER A 178 26.29 -23.92 -14.04
CA SER A 178 27.03 -24.04 -12.77
C SER A 178 26.36 -23.33 -11.60
N ALA A 179 25.82 -22.12 -11.81
CA ALA A 179 25.12 -21.37 -10.77
C ALA A 179 23.69 -21.89 -10.50
N THR A 180 23.08 -22.60 -11.45
CA THR A 180 21.78 -23.26 -11.30
C THR A 180 21.82 -24.40 -10.27
N VAL A 181 22.98 -25.03 -10.08
CA VAL A 181 23.18 -26.08 -9.05
C VAL A 181 23.15 -25.48 -7.63
N ALA A 182 23.72 -24.29 -7.44
CA ALA A 182 23.73 -23.59 -6.15
C ALA A 182 22.36 -22.94 -5.82
N PHE A 183 21.73 -22.32 -6.84
CA PHE A 183 20.40 -21.71 -6.79
C PHE A 183 19.41 -22.53 -7.62
N ASN A 184 18.97 -23.65 -7.05
CA ASN A 184 17.95 -24.46 -7.70
C ASN A 184 16.61 -23.70 -7.80
N THR A 185 15.75 -24.14 -8.73
CA THR A 185 14.43 -23.54 -8.98
C THR A 185 13.58 -23.49 -7.70
N GLY A 186 13.70 -24.50 -6.83
CA GLY A 186 12.99 -24.54 -5.55
C GLY A 186 13.38 -23.41 -4.59
N LYS A 187 14.67 -23.08 -4.47
CA LYS A 187 15.15 -21.95 -3.64
C LYS A 187 14.65 -20.61 -4.18
N ILE A 188 14.62 -20.45 -5.50
CA ILE A 188 14.09 -19.22 -6.14
C ILE A 188 12.60 -19.08 -5.85
N ILE A 189 11.81 -20.14 -6.04
CA ILE A 189 10.37 -20.13 -5.74
C ILE A 189 10.13 -19.87 -4.24
N ASN A 190 10.91 -20.51 -3.37
CA ASN A 190 10.79 -20.31 -1.92
C ASN A 190 11.10 -18.86 -1.51
N MET A 191 12.15 -18.25 -2.07
CA MET A 191 12.48 -16.83 -1.85
C MET A 191 11.38 -15.90 -2.37
N LEU A 192 10.82 -16.17 -3.56
CA LEU A 192 9.71 -15.40 -4.12
C LEU A 192 8.43 -15.52 -3.28
N ALA A 193 8.16 -16.69 -2.70
CA ALA A 193 6.98 -16.95 -1.89
C ALA A 193 7.10 -16.37 -0.47
N ASN A 194 8.23 -16.61 0.20
CA ASN A 194 8.39 -16.30 1.63
C ASN A 194 9.03 -14.94 1.89
N ASP A 195 10.01 -14.51 1.10
CA ASP A 195 10.74 -13.26 1.37
C ASP A 195 10.07 -12.06 0.72
N LEU A 196 9.51 -12.23 -0.49
CA LEU A 196 8.80 -11.12 -1.13
C LEU A 196 7.42 -10.85 -0.54
N GLY A 197 6.75 -11.86 0.00
CA GLY A 197 5.47 -11.68 0.70
C GLY A 197 5.61 -10.84 1.98
N ARG A 198 6.82 -10.76 2.55
CA ARG A 198 7.09 -9.88 3.70
C ARG A 198 7.08 -8.40 3.29
N PHE A 199 7.38 -8.03 2.04
CA PHE A 199 7.33 -6.63 1.60
C PHE A 199 5.93 -6.01 1.73
N ASP A 200 4.88 -6.83 1.65
CA ASP A 200 3.50 -6.39 1.84
C ASP A 200 3.23 -5.94 3.29
N ASN A 201 3.94 -6.51 4.27
CA ASN A 201 3.78 -6.23 5.71
C ASN A 201 4.89 -5.36 6.32
N ILE A 202 6.08 -5.35 5.73
CA ILE A 202 7.26 -4.62 6.23
C ILE A 202 6.93 -3.15 6.49
N PHE A 203 6.24 -2.47 5.58
CA PHE A 203 5.89 -1.06 5.74
C PHE A 203 4.85 -0.80 6.85
N LEU A 204 4.00 -1.77 7.17
CA LEU A 204 3.09 -1.69 8.32
C LEU A 204 3.83 -1.98 9.64
N SER A 205 4.79 -2.89 9.63
CA SER A 205 5.56 -3.27 10.82
C SER A 205 6.62 -2.25 11.21
N PHE A 206 7.30 -1.61 10.25
CA PHE A 206 8.28 -0.55 10.52
C PHE A 206 7.67 0.68 11.21
N HIS A 207 6.35 0.87 11.08
CA HIS A 207 5.63 1.92 11.79
C HIS A 207 5.46 1.65 13.29
N ASN A 208 5.37 0.37 13.67
CA ASN A 208 5.03 -0.05 15.04
C ASN A 208 6.26 -0.42 15.88
N ILE A 209 7.47 -0.12 15.40
CA ILE A 209 8.75 -0.31 16.09
C ILE A 209 9.32 1.06 16.42
#